data_AF-A0A7C4DAU9-F1
#
_entry.id   AF-A0A7C4DAU9-F1
#
_cell.length_a   1.000
_cell.length_b   1.000
_cell.length_c   1.000
_cell.angle_alpha   90.00
_cell.angle_beta   90.00
_cell.angle_gamma   90.00
#
_symmetry.space_group_name_H-M   'P 1'
#
loop_
_entity.id
_entity.type
_entity.pdbx_description
1 polymer ?
#
loop_
_entity_poly.entity_id
_entity_poly.type
_entity_poly.pdbx_seq_one_letter_code
_entity_poly.pdbx_strand_id
1 'polypeptide(L)'
;MNGRLYGVLLIFIAIALALLYLIGLVIIPDYKVFNKSFSEILIKYTILVLMLLISGVIGYIGYLIATSPVPKPVEEIIKEYREQTR
;
A
#
# COMPACT_ATOMS: atom_id res chain seq x y z
N MET A 1 22.76 7.56 11.46
CA MET A 1 21.50 7.64 10.69
C MET A 1 20.40 8.07 11.64
N ASN A 2 19.91 9.32 11.52
CA ASN A 2 19.18 9.98 12.60
C ASN A 2 17.69 9.57 12.60
N GLY A 3 17.37 8.38 13.11
CA GLY A 3 15.98 7.89 13.18
C GLY A 3 15.00 8.85 13.86
N ARG A 4 15.48 9.67 14.80
CA ARG A 4 14.71 10.74 15.45
C ARG A 4 14.24 11.83 14.47
N LEU A 5 15.06 12.18 13.47
CA LEU A 5 14.72 13.19 12.48
C LEU A 5 13.59 12.71 11.56
N TYR A 6 13.68 11.47 11.08
CA TYR A 6 12.64 10.86 10.26
C TYR A 6 11.33 10.69 11.03
N GLY A 7 11.40 10.31 12.31
CA GLY A 7 10.22 10.23 13.17
C GLY A 7 9.50 11.57 13.33
N VAL A 8 10.24 12.63 13.62
CA VAL A 8 9.67 13.99 13.73
C VAL A 8 9.08 14.46 12.41
N LEU A 9 9.77 14.22 11.29
CA LEU A 9 9.30 14.59 9.96
C LEU A 9 7.98 13.89 9.59
N LEU A 10 7.84 12.60 9.91
CA LEU A 10 6.61 11.85 9.71
C LEU A 10 5.44 12.39 10.55
N ILE A 11 5.70 12.78 11.80
CA ILE A 11 4.67 13.38 12.67
C ILE A 11 4.16 14.70 12.07
N PHE A 12 5.05 15.57 11.58
CA PHE A 12 4.63 16.82 10.92
C PHE A 12 3.80 16.56 9.66
N ILE A 13 4.20 15.60 8.84
CA ILE A 13 3.44 15.21 7.64
C ILE A 13 2.05 14.68 8.03
N ALA A 14 1.96 13.85 9.07
CA ALA A 14 0.70 13.31 9.55
C ALA A 14 -0.24 14.41 10.07
N ILE A 15 0.29 15.36 10.84
CA ILE A 15 -0.49 16.51 11.34
C ILE A 15 -0.99 17.37 10.17
N ALA A 16 -0.12 17.66 9.19
CA ALA A 16 -0.51 18.44 8.02
C ALA A 16 -1.60 17.76 7.20
N LEU A 17 -1.51 16.44 7.00
CA LEU A 17 -2.55 15.64 6.34
C LEU A 17 -3.86 15.68 7.11
N ALA A 18 -3.83 15.49 8.43
CA ALA A 18 -5.03 15.53 9.27
C ALA A 18 -5.74 16.88 9.18
N LEU A 19 -4.99 17.99 9.25
CA LEU A 19 -5.54 19.34 9.11
C LEU A 19 -6.13 19.57 7.72
N LEU A 20 -5.47 19.09 6.67
CA LEU A 20 -5.95 19.22 5.29
C LEU A 20 -7.28 18.50 5.10
N TYR A 21 -7.44 17.29 5.63
CA TYR A 21 -8.72 16.57 5.59
C TYR A 21 -9.79 17.23 6.47
N LEU A 22 -9.43 17.70 7.66
CA LEU A 22 -10.37 18.38 8.55
C LEU A 22 -10.92 19.66 7.90
N ILE A 23 -10.06 20.51 7.34
CA ILE A 23 -10.47 21.75 6.69
C ILE A 23 -11.24 21.44 5.40
N GLY A 24 -10.71 20.53 4.57
CA GLY A 24 -11.24 20.24 3.24
C GLY A 24 -12.57 19.47 3.23
N LEU A 25 -12.83 18.67 4.26
CA LEU A 25 -14.01 17.81 4.33
C LEU A 25 -15.07 18.32 5.32
N VAL A 26 -14.64 18.87 6.47
CA VAL A 26 -15.55 19.22 7.56
C VAL A 26 -15.84 20.72 7.59
N ILE A 27 -14.82 21.57 7.46
CA ILE A 27 -14.99 23.02 7.65
C ILE A 27 -15.50 23.70 6.38
N ILE A 28 -14.93 23.38 5.21
CA ILE A 28 -15.28 24.05 3.95
C ILE A 28 -15.47 23.03 2.80
N PRO A 29 -16.46 22.12 2.90
CA PRO A 29 -16.65 21.05 1.92
C PRO A 29 -17.00 21.58 0.51
N ASP A 30 -17.70 22.72 0.42
CA ASP A 30 -18.20 23.30 -0.83
C ASP A 30 -17.22 24.28 -1.49
N TYR A 31 -15.98 24.36 -1.00
CA TYR A 31 -14.97 25.18 -1.63
C TYR A 31 -14.74 24.69 -3.07
N LYS A 32 -15.08 25.52 -4.06
CA LYS A 32 -14.99 25.14 -5.47
C LYS A 32 -13.56 25.30 -5.96
N VAL A 33 -12.93 24.18 -6.31
CA VAL A 33 -11.62 24.12 -6.94
C VAL A 33 -11.78 23.42 -8.29
N PHE A 34 -11.34 24.05 -9.38
CA PHE A 34 -11.51 23.52 -10.75
C PHE A 34 -12.97 23.12 -11.09
N ASN A 35 -13.93 23.93 -10.67
CA ASN A 35 -15.37 23.71 -10.92
C ASN A 35 -15.97 22.46 -10.25
N LYS A 36 -15.24 21.82 -9.32
CA LYS A 36 -15.72 20.74 -8.45
C LYS A 36 -15.54 21.11 -6.99
N SER A 37 -16.34 20.51 -6.10
CA SER A 37 -16.16 20.68 -4.66
C SER A 37 -14.82 20.07 -4.23
N PHE A 38 -14.05 20.78 -3.41
CA PHE A 38 -12.75 20.34 -2.90
C PHE A 38 -12.88 19.00 -2.15
N SER A 39 -13.97 18.83 -1.41
CA SER A 39 -14.35 17.56 -0.76
C SER A 39 -14.45 16.39 -1.73
N GLU A 40 -15.10 16.57 -2.88
CA GLU A 40 -15.22 15.53 -3.90
C GLU A 40 -13.87 15.14 -4.49
N ILE A 41 -13.04 16.14 -4.78
CA ILE A 41 -11.69 15.91 -5.32
C ILE A 41 -10.89 15.10 -4.30
N LEU A 42 -10.90 15.51 -3.04
CA LEU A 42 -10.14 14.86 -1.97
C LEU A 42 -10.56 13.40 -1.82
N ILE A 43 -11.87 13.14 -1.68
CA ILE A 43 -12.42 11.78 -1.56
C ILE A 43 -12.07 10.91 -2.79
N LYS A 44 -12.23 11.44 -4.01
CA LYS A 44 -11.96 10.67 -5.24
C LYS A 44 -10.50 10.21 -5.30
N TYR A 45 -9.56 11.07 -4.92
CA TYR A 45 -8.15 10.69 -4.86
C TYR A 45 -7.85 9.71 -3.73
N THR A 46 -8.44 9.85 -2.54
CA THR A 46 -8.30 8.87 -1.45
C THR A 46 -8.74 7.48 -1.90
N ILE A 47 -9.92 7.40 -2.53
CA ILE A 47 -10.49 6.14 -3.02
C ILE A 47 -9.62 5.55 -4.13
N LEU A 48 -9.10 6.38 -5.04
CA LEU A 48 -8.22 5.93 -6.11
C LEU A 48 -6.92 5.33 -5.55
N VAL A 49 -6.27 6.00 -4.59
CA VAL A 49 -5.05 5.48 -3.93
C VAL A 49 -5.36 4.16 -3.21
N LEU A 50 -6.48 4.09 -2.50
CA LEU A 50 -6.91 2.87 -1.81
C LEU A 50 -7.13 1.71 -2.79
N MET A 51 -7.80 1.97 -3.92
CA MET A 51 -8.03 0.97 -4.97
C MET A 51 -6.74 0.52 -5.65
N LEU A 52 -5.80 1.42 -5.92
CA LEU A 52 -4.49 1.06 -6.45
C LEU A 52 -3.70 0.17 -5.47
N LEU A 53 -3.79 0.46 -4.17
CA LEU A 53 -3.14 -0.35 -3.14
C LEU A 53 -3.73 -1.75 -3.08
N ILE A 54 -5.07 -1.86 -3.06
CA ILE A 54 -5.77 -3.16 -3.09
C ILE A 54 -5.44 -3.93 -4.37
N SER A 55 -5.53 -3.27 -5.53
CA SER A 55 -5.21 -3.87 -6.82
C SER A 55 -3.76 -4.33 -6.90
N GLY A 56 -2.83 -3.55 -6.33
CA GLY A 56 -1.42 -3.90 -6.24
C GLY A 56 -1.19 -5.17 -5.41
N VAL A 57 -1.84 -5.28 -4.25
CA VAL A 57 -1.74 -6.49 -3.41
C VAL A 57 -2.32 -7.72 -4.13
N ILE A 58 -3.52 -7.59 -4.71
CA ILE A 58 -4.16 -8.69 -5.45
C ILE A 58 -3.30 -9.12 -6.64
N GLY A 59 -2.79 -8.15 -7.41
CA GLY A 59 -1.90 -8.40 -8.54
C GLY A 59 -0.61 -9.10 -8.12
N TYR A 60 0.00 -8.66 -7.00
CA TYR A 60 1.21 -9.30 -6.47
C TYR A 60 0.96 -10.74 -6.00
N ILE A 61 -0.17 -11.00 -5.32
CA ILE A 61 -0.56 -12.37 -4.93
C ILE A 61 -0.81 -13.23 -6.18
N GLY A 62 -1.53 -12.71 -7.17
CA GLY A 62 -1.77 -13.40 -8.43
C GLY A 62 -0.46 -13.73 -9.16
N TYR A 63 0.50 -12.80 -9.17
CA TYR A 63 1.83 -13.02 -9.69
C TYR A 63 2.55 -14.16 -8.96
N LEU A 64 2.58 -14.13 -7.61
CA LEU A 64 3.20 -15.20 -6.83
C LEU A 64 2.60 -16.56 -7.13
N ILE A 65 1.26 -16.67 -7.26
CA ILE A 65 0.60 -17.93 -7.60
C ILE A 65 0.99 -18.40 -9.00
N ALA A 66 1.03 -17.49 -9.98
CA ALA A 66 1.35 -17.81 -11.36
C ALA A 66 2.81 -18.22 -11.58
N THR A 67 3.74 -17.67 -10.78
CA THR A 67 5.18 -17.94 -10.93
C THR A 67 5.75 -18.93 -9.92
N SER A 68 4.98 -19.33 -8.90
CA SER A 68 5.46 -20.32 -7.93
C SER A 68 5.57 -21.69 -8.60
N PRO A 69 6.78 -22.28 -8.69
CA PRO A 69 6.91 -23.64 -9.18
C PRO A 69 6.13 -24.56 -8.24
N VAL A 70 5.45 -25.55 -8.81
CA VAL A 70 4.77 -26.58 -8.02
C VAL A 70 5.80 -27.18 -7.07
N PRO A 71 5.54 -27.23 -5.76
CA PRO A 71 6.48 -27.78 -4.80
C PRO A 71 6.84 -29.20 -5.22
N LYS A 72 8.15 -29.53 -5.26
CA LYS A 72 8.61 -30.87 -5.61
C LYS A 72 7.94 -31.91 -4.69
N PRO A 73 7.60 -33.11 -5.18
CA PRO A 73 7.14 -34.20 -4.34
C PRO A 73 8.12 -34.47 -3.19
N VAL A 74 7.59 -34.87 -2.04
CA VAL A 74 8.40 -35.15 -0.83
C VAL A 74 9.43 -36.24 -1.10
N GLU A 75 9.10 -37.23 -1.93
CA GLU A 75 10.00 -38.31 -2.33
C GLU A 75 11.25 -37.81 -3.07
N GLU A 76 11.11 -36.82 -3.98
CA GLU A 76 12.23 -36.24 -4.72
C GLU A 76 13.15 -35.43 -3.80
N ILE A 77 12.55 -34.69 -2.86
CA ILE A 77 13.27 -33.94 -1.84
C ILE A 77 14.11 -34.90 -1.00
N ILE A 78 13.52 -35.99 -0.50
CA ILE A 78 14.23 -37.01 0.30
C ILE A 78 15.39 -37.65 -0.49
N LYS A 79 15.21 -37.86 -1.80
CA LYS A 79 16.27 -38.41 -2.66
C LYS A 79 17.44 -37.43 -2.83
N GLU A 80 17.17 -36.15 -3.14
CA GLU A 80 18.21 -35.11 -3.25
C GLU A 80 19.00 -34.96 -1.93
N TYR A 81 18.32 -34.95 -0.78
CA TYR A 81 18.99 -34.89 0.53
C TYR A 81 19.86 -36.13 0.80
N ARG A 82 19.38 -37.33 0.44
CA ARG A 82 20.13 -38.58 0.61
C ARG A 82 21.38 -38.62 -0.27
N GLU A 83 21.31 -38.12 -1.49
CA GLU A 83 22.45 -38.06 -2.42
C GLU A 83 23.46 -36.98 -2.04
N GLN A 84 23.03 -35.85 -1.46
CA GLN A 84 23.94 -34.80 -0.96
C GLN A 84 24.66 -35.18 0.33
N THR A 85 24.02 -35.98 1.19
CA THR A 85 24.57 -36.38 2.49
C THR A 85 25.48 -37.62 2.38
N ARG A 86 25.58 -38.22 1.19
CA ARG A 86 26.36 -39.43 0.92
C ARG A 86 27.59 -39.11 0.11
#